data_AF-A0A2N9WSD8-F1
#
_entry.id   AF-A0A2N9WSD8-F1
#
_cell.length_a   1.000
_cell.length_b   1.000
_cell.length_c   1.000
_cell.angle_alpha   90.00
_cell.angle_beta   90.00
_cell.angle_gamma   90.00
#
_symmetry.space_group_name_H-M   'P 1'
#
loop_
_entity.id
_entity.type
_entity.pdbx_description
1 polymer ?
#
loop_
_entity_poly.entity_id
_entity_poly.type
_entity_poly.pdbx_seq_one_letter_code
_entity_poly.pdbx_strand_id
1 'polypeptide(L)'
;MLFELKIFDYPNTYWFEYESNEISNYDLLQCKKIQNDNPLIFKLKKKVSEKRLLSYDFCFSDGPDFISPRLATLLANNKDFLKDVQLLDANVIINGQNHSGFKVINILRTISCIDMDKSDSEPILDYLPDGPKRFYKIVFKQDIEENFYMARCLESEGRIVMSDKLRQFFIENNVKGIKL
;
A
#
# COMPACT_ATOMS: atom_id res chain seq x y z
N MET A 1 7.89 2.11 17.63
CA MET A 1 7.46 3.30 16.87
C MET A 1 6.84 2.86 15.55
N LEU A 2 5.76 3.52 15.17
CA LEU A 2 4.94 3.21 14.01
C LEU A 2 5.04 4.35 12.99
N PHE A 3 5.01 4.00 11.70
CA PHE A 3 5.13 4.96 10.61
C PHE A 3 4.03 4.76 9.58
N GLU A 4 3.47 5.86 9.09
CA GLU A 4 2.53 5.82 7.98
C GLU A 4 3.28 5.59 6.67
N LEU A 5 2.86 4.61 5.87
CA LEU A 5 3.36 4.44 4.52
C LEU A 5 2.71 5.50 3.62
N LYS A 6 3.50 6.41 3.06
CA LYS A 6 3.03 7.40 2.09
C LYS A 6 3.82 7.28 0.81
N ILE A 7 3.13 7.03 -0.30
CA ILE A 7 3.71 7.22 -1.63
C ILE A 7 3.98 8.72 -1.80
N PHE A 8 5.21 9.05 -2.20
CA PHE A 8 5.68 10.43 -2.28
C PHE A 8 6.64 10.60 -3.45
N ASP A 9 6.72 11.84 -3.97
CA ASP A 9 7.55 12.21 -5.13
C ASP A 9 7.26 11.34 -6.38
N TYR A 10 5.98 11.01 -6.58
CA TYR A 10 5.48 10.22 -7.69
C TYR A 10 4.57 11.09 -8.58
N PRO A 11 5.01 11.47 -9.80
CA PRO A 11 4.24 12.35 -10.68
C PRO A 11 2.85 11.80 -11.04
N ASN A 12 1.84 12.66 -11.11
CA ASN A 12 0.48 12.28 -11.55
C ASN A 12 0.46 11.67 -12.96
N THR A 13 1.43 12.02 -13.80
CA THR A 13 1.59 11.43 -15.13
C THR A 13 1.97 9.94 -15.09
N TYR A 14 2.41 9.43 -13.94
CA TYR A 14 2.84 8.05 -13.73
C TYR A 14 1.75 7.17 -13.08
N TRP A 15 0.56 7.72 -12.84
CA TRP A 15 -0.55 6.97 -12.24
C TRP A 15 -1.10 5.96 -13.25
N PHE A 16 -1.08 4.70 -12.85
CA PHE A 16 -1.59 3.58 -13.63
C PHE A 16 -3.12 3.47 -13.50
N GLU A 17 -3.75 2.99 -14.56
CA GLU A 17 -5.14 2.57 -14.58
C GLU A 17 -5.20 1.08 -14.21
N TYR A 18 -5.99 0.73 -13.20
CA TYR A 18 -6.23 -0.63 -12.75
C TYR A 18 -7.44 -1.23 -13.46
N GLU A 19 -7.24 -2.38 -14.11
CA GLU A 19 -8.33 -3.11 -14.75
C GLU A 19 -9.00 -4.06 -13.73
N SER A 20 -10.00 -3.53 -13.03
CA SER A 20 -10.74 -4.19 -11.95
C SER A 20 -11.75 -5.22 -12.46
N ASN A 21 -11.28 -6.32 -13.05
CA ASN A 21 -12.17 -7.37 -13.59
C ASN A 21 -12.56 -8.42 -12.54
N GLU A 22 -11.62 -8.89 -11.71
CA GLU A 22 -11.83 -10.03 -10.79
C GLU A 22 -11.66 -9.68 -9.31
N ILE A 23 -10.72 -8.78 -9.00
CA ILE A 23 -10.48 -8.29 -7.63
C ILE A 23 -10.83 -6.82 -7.63
N SER A 24 -11.76 -6.42 -6.77
CA SER A 24 -12.02 -5.01 -6.54
C SER A 24 -11.04 -4.44 -5.52
N ASN A 25 -10.87 -3.12 -5.50
CA ASN A 25 -10.12 -2.48 -4.42
C ASN A 25 -10.75 -2.78 -3.04
N TYR A 26 -12.07 -2.96 -2.98
CA TYR A 26 -12.78 -3.30 -1.74
C TYR A 26 -12.33 -4.66 -1.17
N ASP A 27 -12.06 -5.65 -2.01
CA ASP A 27 -11.57 -6.96 -1.56
C ASP A 27 -10.22 -6.84 -0.86
N LEU A 28 -9.35 -5.93 -1.34
CA LEU A 28 -8.03 -5.64 -0.77
C LEU A 28 -8.09 -4.80 0.53
N LEU A 29 -9.25 -4.23 0.85
CA LEU A 29 -9.50 -3.56 2.13
C LEU A 29 -9.91 -4.56 3.23
N GLN A 30 -10.40 -5.75 2.87
CA GLN A 30 -10.97 -6.73 3.83
C GLN A 30 -9.93 -7.41 4.73
N CYS A 31 -8.64 -7.18 4.50
CA CYS A 31 -7.53 -7.81 5.24
C CYS A 31 -7.60 -9.34 5.27
N LYS A 32 -7.93 -9.96 4.12
CA LYS A 32 -8.08 -11.40 3.97
C LYS A 32 -7.25 -11.90 2.79
N LYS A 33 -6.84 -13.16 2.85
CA LYS A 33 -6.21 -13.81 1.69
C LYS A 33 -7.19 -13.88 0.54
N ILE A 34 -6.69 -13.57 -0.65
CA ILE A 34 -7.44 -13.64 -1.90
C ILE A 34 -6.88 -14.81 -2.71
N GLN A 35 -7.76 -15.71 -3.14
CA GLN A 35 -7.41 -16.71 -4.13
C GLN A 35 -7.62 -16.10 -5.50
N ASN A 36 -6.56 -16.05 -6.31
CA ASN A 36 -6.61 -15.48 -7.63
C ASN A 36 -5.53 -16.13 -8.48
N ASP A 37 -5.93 -16.69 -9.60
CA ASP A 37 -5.07 -17.40 -10.53
C ASP A 37 -4.53 -16.47 -11.63
N ASN A 38 -5.15 -15.30 -11.81
CA ASN A 38 -4.80 -14.34 -12.85
C ASN A 38 -4.03 -13.14 -12.28
N PRO A 39 -3.02 -12.59 -12.99
CA PRO A 39 -2.36 -11.38 -12.54
C PRO A 39 -3.31 -10.17 -12.61
N LEU A 40 -3.24 -9.29 -11.61
CA LEU A 40 -3.89 -7.99 -11.64
C LEU A 40 -3.27 -7.12 -12.73
N ILE A 41 -4.08 -6.45 -13.55
CA ILE A 41 -3.59 -5.73 -14.73
C ILE A 41 -3.57 -4.23 -14.48
N PHE A 42 -2.41 -3.61 -14.74
CA PHE A 42 -2.21 -2.16 -14.64
C PHE A 42 -1.74 -1.60 -15.97
N LYS A 43 -2.32 -0.49 -16.42
CA LYS A 43 -2.05 0.11 -17.73
C LYS A 43 -1.62 1.57 -17.60
N LEU A 44 -0.66 1.97 -18.42
CA LEU A 44 -0.26 3.36 -18.57
C LEU A 44 -0.04 3.69 -20.05
N LYS A 45 -0.89 4.56 -20.60
CA LYS A 45 -0.79 5.03 -21.98
C LYS A 45 -0.47 6.53 -22.03
N LYS A 46 0.74 6.89 -21.59
CA LYS A 46 1.20 8.28 -21.50
C LYS A 46 2.65 8.41 -21.98
N LYS A 47 3.01 9.60 -22.48
CA LYS A 47 4.39 9.94 -22.85
C LYS A 47 5.21 10.17 -21.58
N VAL A 48 5.89 9.13 -21.11
CA VAL A 48 6.67 9.13 -19.87
C VAL A 48 8.05 8.54 -20.10
N SER A 49 9.02 8.89 -19.25
CA SER A 49 10.31 8.19 -19.24
C SER A 49 10.12 6.85 -18.53
N GLU A 50 10.00 5.78 -19.31
CA GLU A 50 9.85 4.42 -18.79
C GLU A 50 10.99 4.04 -17.85
N LYS A 51 12.24 4.40 -18.20
CA LYS A 51 13.41 4.20 -17.32
C LYS A 51 13.24 4.85 -15.94
N ARG A 52 12.70 6.07 -15.89
CA ARG A 52 12.46 6.76 -14.60
C ARG A 52 11.29 6.13 -13.87
N LEU A 53 10.19 5.84 -14.56
CA LEU A 53 9.00 5.19 -14.00
C LEU A 53 9.34 3.84 -13.35
N LEU A 54 10.06 2.98 -14.08
CA LEU A 54 10.48 1.66 -13.61
C LEU A 54 11.60 1.70 -12.55
N SER A 55 12.11 2.88 -12.20
CA SER A 55 13.07 3.03 -11.11
C SER A 55 12.43 3.16 -9.73
N TYR A 56 11.12 3.40 -9.66
CA TYR A 56 10.36 3.45 -8.41
C TYR A 56 10.05 2.03 -7.91
N ASP A 57 9.97 1.87 -6.60
CA ASP A 57 9.63 0.58 -5.99
C ASP A 57 8.19 0.47 -5.57
N PHE A 58 7.56 1.60 -5.23
CA PHE A 58 6.12 1.73 -5.08
C PHE A 58 5.54 2.48 -6.27
N CYS A 59 4.50 1.92 -6.85
CA CYS A 59 3.76 2.47 -7.99
C CYS A 59 2.32 2.75 -7.57
N PHE A 60 1.84 3.93 -7.96
CA PHE A 60 0.48 4.38 -7.67
C PHE A 60 -0.48 4.03 -8.82
N SER A 61 -1.71 3.64 -8.47
CA SER A 61 -2.80 3.44 -9.42
C SER A 61 -4.11 4.06 -8.91
N ASP A 62 -5.14 4.07 -9.75
CA ASP A 62 -6.52 4.37 -9.36
C ASP A 62 -7.23 3.20 -8.64
N GLY A 63 -6.53 2.08 -8.45
CA GLY A 63 -6.92 0.94 -7.63
C GLY A 63 -5.92 0.71 -6.50
N PRO A 64 -5.41 -0.52 -6.31
CA PRO A 64 -4.42 -0.78 -5.28
C PRO A 64 -3.02 -0.32 -5.67
N ASP A 65 -2.23 0.04 -4.67
CA ASP A 65 -0.79 0.24 -4.84
C ASP A 65 -0.08 -1.09 -5.11
N PHE A 66 0.95 -1.04 -5.95
CA PHE A 66 1.74 -2.21 -6.31
C PHE A 66 3.23 -1.90 -6.27
N ILE A 67 4.04 -2.94 -6.20
CA ILE A 67 5.49 -2.85 -6.03
C ILE A 67 6.28 -3.43 -7.19
N SER A 68 7.47 -2.87 -7.38
CA SER A 68 8.42 -3.29 -8.41
C SER A 68 8.90 -4.73 -8.21
N PRO A 69 9.36 -5.40 -9.29
CA PRO A 69 9.97 -6.74 -9.19
C PRO A 69 11.17 -6.80 -8.24
N ARG A 70 11.94 -5.71 -8.16
CA ARG A 70 13.08 -5.57 -7.25
C ARG A 70 12.62 -5.64 -5.80
N LEU A 71 11.66 -4.79 -5.41
CA LEU A 71 11.16 -4.77 -4.04
C LEU A 71 10.40 -6.05 -3.69
N ALA A 72 9.62 -6.59 -4.63
CA ALA A 72 8.96 -7.88 -4.45
C ALA A 72 9.95 -9.00 -4.13
N THR A 73 11.09 -9.05 -4.83
CA THR A 73 12.15 -10.05 -4.60
C THR A 73 12.82 -9.86 -3.23
N LEU A 74 13.09 -8.61 -2.84
CA LEU A 74 13.66 -8.28 -1.53
C LEU A 74 12.73 -8.71 -0.39
N LEU A 75 11.42 -8.55 -0.56
CA LEU A 75 10.42 -8.87 0.45
C LEU A 75 10.02 -10.35 0.48
N ALA A 76 10.07 -11.06 -0.65
CA ALA A 76 9.63 -12.45 -0.78
C ALA A 76 10.40 -13.42 0.15
N ASN A 77 11.63 -13.08 0.55
CA ASN A 77 12.43 -13.90 1.45
C ASN A 77 12.16 -13.61 2.94
N ASN A 78 11.44 -12.54 3.26
CA ASN A 78 11.11 -12.19 4.63
C ASN A 78 9.82 -12.90 5.08
N LYS A 79 9.97 -14.08 5.69
CA LYS A 79 8.84 -14.90 6.16
C LYS A 79 7.95 -14.21 7.19
N ASP A 80 8.50 -13.30 8.00
CA ASP A 80 7.71 -12.58 9.00
C ASP A 80 6.87 -11.48 8.34
N PHE A 81 7.41 -10.78 7.35
CA PHE A 81 6.63 -9.84 6.52
C PHE A 81 5.45 -10.55 5.83
N LEU A 82 5.68 -11.75 5.29
CA LEU A 82 4.63 -12.54 4.62
C LEU A 82 3.54 -13.10 5.54
N LYS A 83 3.66 -12.93 6.87
CA LYS A 83 2.53 -13.17 7.79
C LYS A 83 1.50 -12.06 7.74
N ASP A 84 1.95 -10.84 7.43
CA ASP A 84 1.13 -9.63 7.45
C ASP A 84 0.61 -9.25 6.07
N VAL A 85 1.17 -9.83 5.01
CA VAL A 85 0.76 -9.54 3.63
C VAL A 85 0.72 -10.80 2.78
N GLN A 86 -0.05 -10.73 1.70
CA GLN A 86 0.02 -11.62 0.55
C GLN A 86 0.50 -10.82 -0.66
N LEU A 87 1.46 -11.37 -1.40
CA LEU A 87 1.89 -10.81 -2.69
C LEU A 87 1.06 -11.43 -3.80
N LEU A 88 0.25 -10.61 -4.48
CA LEU A 88 -0.54 -11.02 -5.63
C LEU A 88 0.18 -10.62 -6.92
N ASP A 89 0.11 -11.47 -7.93
CA ASP A 89 0.77 -11.22 -9.21
C ASP A 89 0.16 -10.01 -9.91
N ALA A 90 1.02 -9.16 -10.48
CA ALA A 90 0.60 -8.00 -11.26
C ALA A 90 1.32 -7.98 -12.62
N ASN A 91 0.55 -7.70 -13.68
CA ASN A 91 1.06 -7.44 -15.01
C ASN A 91 0.93 -5.94 -15.31
N VAL A 92 2.04 -5.30 -15.67
CA VAL A 92 2.11 -3.87 -15.92
C VAL A 92 2.30 -3.64 -17.41
N ILE A 93 1.45 -2.82 -18.02
CA ILE A 93 1.44 -2.54 -19.45
C ILE A 93 1.72 -1.05 -19.67
N ILE A 94 2.90 -0.72 -20.19
CA ILE A 94 3.31 0.66 -20.47
C ILE A 94 3.35 0.84 -21.98
N ASN A 95 2.50 1.72 -22.52
CA ASN A 95 2.42 2.01 -23.96
C ASN A 95 2.34 0.75 -24.85
N GLY A 96 1.65 -0.30 -24.37
CA GLY A 96 1.47 -1.57 -25.06
C GLY A 96 2.56 -2.62 -24.81
N GLN A 97 3.60 -2.29 -24.06
CA GLN A 97 4.66 -3.22 -23.66
C GLN A 97 4.35 -3.84 -22.29
N ASN A 98 4.48 -5.16 -22.17
CA ASN A 98 4.26 -5.89 -20.92
C ASN A 98 5.53 -5.91 -20.06
N HIS A 99 5.36 -5.71 -18.77
CA HIS A 99 6.39 -5.82 -17.74
C HIS A 99 5.88 -6.73 -16.63
N SER A 100 6.63 -7.80 -16.38
CA SER A 100 6.27 -8.84 -15.41
C SER A 100 7.04 -8.69 -14.09
N GLY A 101 6.63 -9.47 -13.09
CA GLY A 101 7.31 -9.56 -11.79
C GLY A 101 6.84 -8.53 -10.76
N PHE A 102 5.98 -7.58 -11.14
CA PHE A 102 5.32 -6.69 -10.21
C PHE A 102 4.35 -7.46 -9.32
N LYS A 103 4.11 -6.93 -8.10
CA LYS A 103 3.17 -7.53 -7.15
C LYS A 103 2.29 -6.47 -6.50
N VAL A 104 1.02 -6.80 -6.26
CA VAL A 104 0.18 -6.03 -5.34
C VAL A 104 0.43 -6.54 -3.92
N ILE A 105 0.57 -5.61 -2.96
CA ILE A 105 0.65 -5.95 -1.54
C ILE A 105 -0.77 -5.99 -0.98
N ASN A 106 -1.33 -7.20 -0.86
CA ASN A 106 -2.58 -7.41 -0.14
C ASN A 106 -2.28 -7.52 1.35
N ILE A 107 -2.64 -6.51 2.14
CA ILE A 107 -2.41 -6.49 3.59
C ILE A 107 -3.42 -7.43 4.25
N LEU A 108 -2.97 -8.25 5.21
CA LEU A 108 -3.78 -9.27 5.91
C LEU A 108 -4.06 -8.91 7.37
N ARG A 109 -3.55 -7.77 7.85
CA ARG A 109 -3.64 -7.35 9.24
C ARG A 109 -4.26 -5.96 9.38
N THR A 110 -5.13 -5.84 10.36
CA THR A 110 -5.64 -4.56 10.87
C THR A 110 -5.18 -4.37 12.31
N ILE A 111 -4.72 -3.17 12.67
CA ILE A 111 -4.34 -2.81 14.03
C ILE A 111 -4.99 -1.50 14.47
N SER A 112 -5.30 -1.36 15.75
CA SER A 112 -5.75 -0.08 16.31
C SER A 112 -4.55 0.83 16.53
N CYS A 113 -4.35 1.79 15.63
CA CYS A 113 -3.08 2.49 15.47
C CYS A 113 -3.19 3.97 15.86
N ILE A 114 -4.39 4.56 15.77
CA ILE A 114 -4.63 6.00 15.99
C ILE A 114 -5.09 6.22 17.43
N ASP A 115 -4.43 7.15 18.12
CA ASP A 115 -4.89 7.68 19.41
C ASP A 115 -6.04 8.66 19.13
N MET A 116 -7.28 8.18 19.23
CA MET A 116 -8.48 8.97 18.92
C MET A 116 -8.69 10.14 19.87
N ASP A 117 -8.16 10.09 21.10
CA ASP A 117 -8.30 11.17 22.07
C ASP A 117 -7.32 12.32 21.79
N LYS A 118 -6.15 12.01 21.21
CA LYS A 118 -5.13 13.01 20.84
C LYS A 118 -5.18 13.44 19.38
N SER A 119 -5.95 12.73 18.57
CA SER A 119 -6.18 13.04 17.15
C SER A 119 -7.36 13.98 16.98
N ASP A 120 -7.39 14.70 15.87
CA ASP A 120 -8.49 15.57 15.49
C ASP A 120 -9.22 14.95 14.29
N SER A 121 -10.49 14.62 14.49
CA SER A 121 -11.29 13.95 13.48
C SER A 121 -12.78 14.23 13.66
N GLU A 122 -13.49 14.26 12.54
CA GLU A 122 -14.95 14.42 12.48
C GLU A 122 -15.55 13.32 11.60
N PRO A 123 -16.78 12.87 11.88
CA PRO A 123 -17.52 12.02 10.96
C PRO A 123 -17.64 12.70 9.59
N ILE A 124 -17.52 11.93 8.51
CA ILE A 124 -17.76 12.46 7.15
C ILE A 124 -19.26 12.75 6.94
N LEU A 125 -20.12 12.00 7.62
CA LEU A 125 -21.56 12.10 7.54
C LEU A 125 -22.12 12.35 8.95
N ASP A 126 -22.71 13.52 9.18
CA ASP A 126 -23.18 13.94 10.52
C ASP A 126 -24.22 12.98 11.12
N TYR A 127 -25.01 12.32 10.28
CA TYR A 127 -26.02 11.34 10.70
C TYR A 127 -25.43 9.95 11.02
N LEU A 128 -24.13 9.73 10.80
CA LEU A 128 -23.43 8.48 11.08
C LEU A 128 -22.13 8.77 11.86
N PRO A 129 -22.23 9.10 13.16
CA PRO A 129 -21.09 9.55 13.96
C PRO A 129 -19.97 8.49 14.11
N ASP A 130 -20.35 7.21 14.06
CA ASP A 130 -19.43 6.07 14.11
C ASP A 130 -18.97 5.61 12.72
N GLY A 131 -19.40 6.31 11.66
CA GLY A 131 -19.01 6.04 10.28
C GLY A 131 -17.58 6.49 9.96
N PRO A 132 -17.19 6.44 8.68
CA PRO A 132 -15.89 6.92 8.23
C PRO A 132 -15.61 8.35 8.71
N LYS A 133 -14.41 8.57 9.24
CA LYS A 133 -13.99 9.87 9.78
C LYS A 133 -12.97 10.55 8.87
N ARG A 134 -13.10 11.87 8.75
CA ARG A 134 -12.06 12.73 8.20
C ARG A 134 -11.11 13.12 9.33
N PHE A 135 -9.81 12.90 9.13
CA PHE A 135 -8.78 13.28 10.10
C PHE A 135 -8.09 14.56 9.66
N TYR A 136 -8.04 15.56 10.54
CA TYR A 136 -7.28 16.82 10.36
C TYR A 136 -5.89 16.73 10.99
N LYS A 137 -5.78 15.99 12.10
CA LYS A 137 -4.53 15.69 12.78
C LYS A 137 -4.55 14.25 13.26
N ILE A 138 -3.44 13.54 13.05
CA ILE A 138 -3.29 12.15 13.49
C ILE A 138 -2.15 12.07 14.47
N VAL A 139 -2.44 11.42 15.60
CA VAL A 139 -1.45 11.00 16.59
C VAL A 139 -1.51 9.48 16.65
N PHE A 140 -0.40 8.81 16.34
CA PHE A 140 -0.31 7.36 16.48
C PHE A 140 -0.06 6.98 17.95
N LYS A 141 -0.61 5.83 18.35
CA LYS A 141 -0.33 5.23 19.66
C LYS A 141 1.16 4.89 19.78
N GLN A 142 1.74 5.10 20.95
CA GLN A 142 3.18 4.86 21.19
C GLN A 142 3.48 3.41 21.59
N ASP A 143 2.57 2.78 22.33
CA ASP A 143 2.76 1.46 22.95
C ASP A 143 1.97 0.37 22.21
N ILE A 144 2.20 0.23 20.90
CA ILE A 144 1.66 -0.90 20.14
C ILE A 144 2.58 -2.10 20.39
N GLU A 145 2.14 -3.02 21.27
CA GLU A 145 2.89 -4.24 21.62
C GLU A 145 2.89 -5.31 20.51
N GLU A 146 2.15 -5.08 19.42
CA GLU A 146 2.06 -6.03 18.32
C GLU A 146 3.36 -6.10 17.51
N ASN A 147 3.88 -7.32 17.30
CA ASN A 147 4.94 -7.56 16.34
C ASN A 147 4.32 -7.70 14.93
N PHE A 148 4.49 -6.65 14.12
CA PHE A 148 4.05 -6.59 12.73
C PHE A 148 5.10 -5.89 11.85
N TYR A 149 4.99 -6.06 10.55
CA TYR A 149 5.73 -5.32 9.54
C TYR A 149 4.84 -4.31 8.82
N MET A 150 3.64 -4.72 8.42
CA MET A 150 2.67 -3.86 7.72
C MET A 150 1.24 -4.16 8.19
N ALA A 151 0.42 -3.13 8.33
CA ALA A 151 -0.99 -3.30 8.71
C ALA A 151 -1.82 -2.13 8.17
N ARG A 152 -3.14 -2.32 8.09
CA ARG A 152 -4.11 -1.23 7.95
C ARG A 152 -4.50 -0.70 9.32
N CYS A 153 -4.79 0.60 9.41
CA CYS A 153 -5.34 1.17 10.64
C CYS A 153 -6.84 0.90 10.74
N LEU A 154 -7.27 0.37 11.88
CA LEU A 154 -8.68 0.08 12.16
C LEU A 154 -9.55 1.33 12.04
N GLU A 155 -9.02 2.48 12.49
CA GLU A 155 -9.75 3.74 12.54
C GLU A 155 -9.84 4.43 11.16
N SER A 156 -9.08 3.97 10.17
CA SER A 156 -9.01 4.56 8.83
C SER A 156 -8.53 3.52 7.81
N GLU A 157 -9.47 2.81 7.17
CA GLU A 157 -9.21 1.64 6.30
C GLU A 157 -8.21 1.92 5.16
N GLY A 158 -8.19 3.16 4.65
CA GLY A 158 -7.26 3.58 3.60
C GLY A 158 -5.83 3.80 4.08
N ARG A 159 -5.57 3.86 5.39
CA ARG A 159 -4.24 4.14 5.93
C ARG A 159 -3.47 2.86 6.22
N ILE A 160 -2.26 2.83 5.68
CA ILE A 160 -1.31 1.74 5.84
C ILE A 160 -0.19 2.23 6.74
N VAL A 161 0.18 1.38 7.68
CA VAL A 161 1.24 1.63 8.65
C VAL A 161 2.26 0.51 8.62
N MET A 162 3.50 0.86 8.92
CA MET A 162 4.63 -0.05 8.98
C MET A 162 5.38 0.09 10.28
N SER A 163 6.01 -1.00 10.71
CA SER A 163 6.88 -0.99 11.87
C SER A 163 8.22 -0.34 11.55
N ASP A 164 8.93 0.10 12.60
CA ASP A 164 10.29 0.63 12.45
C ASP A 164 11.23 -0.38 11.78
N LYS A 165 11.07 -1.69 12.06
CA LYS A 165 11.87 -2.74 11.41
C LYS A 165 11.71 -2.73 9.88
N LEU A 166 10.46 -2.64 9.38
CA LEU A 166 10.23 -2.56 7.93
C LEU A 166 10.77 -1.25 7.36
N ARG A 167 10.60 -0.14 8.09
CA ARG A 167 11.12 1.16 7.69
C ARG A 167 12.64 1.17 7.56
N GLN A 168 13.37 0.64 8.55
CA GLN A 168 14.83 0.53 8.48
C GLN A 168 15.26 -0.34 7.29
N PHE A 169 14.58 -1.48 7.08
CA PHE A 169 14.82 -2.32 5.92
C PHE A 169 14.65 -1.55 4.59
N PHE A 170 13.61 -0.70 4.47
CA PHE A 170 13.41 0.14 3.30
C PHE A 170 14.49 1.22 3.12
N ILE A 171 14.96 1.81 4.22
CA ILE A 171 16.08 2.78 4.20
C ILE A 171 17.37 2.09 3.73
N GLU A 172 17.74 0.96 4.33
CA GLU A 172 18.94 0.20 4.01
C GLU A 172 18.96 -0.28 2.54
N ASN A 173 17.79 -0.60 1.99
CA ASN A 173 17.64 -1.07 0.61
C ASN A 173 17.34 0.04 -0.41
N ASN A 174 17.43 1.32 0.02
CA ASN A 174 17.18 2.51 -0.80
C ASN A 174 15.86 2.42 -1.58
N VAL A 175 14.77 2.05 -0.90
CA VAL A 175 13.44 1.93 -1.51
C VAL A 175 12.93 3.29 -1.97
N LYS A 176 12.44 3.35 -3.22
CA LYS A 176 12.02 4.59 -3.88
C LYS A 176 10.50 4.69 -4.03
N GLY A 177 10.00 5.93 -4.02
CA GLY A 177 8.58 6.24 -4.23
C GLY A 177 7.77 6.35 -2.95
N ILE A 178 8.42 6.37 -1.79
CA ILE A 178 7.77 6.53 -0.49
C ILE A 178 8.48 7.59 0.35
N LYS A 179 7.74 8.16 1.29
CA LYS A 179 8.29 9.01 2.35
C LYS A 179 8.68 8.15 3.54
N LEU A 180 9.98 8.04 3.80
CA LEU A 180 10.56 7.33 4.94
C LEU A 180 10.85 8.31 6.07
#